data_AF-A0AAD9N9G0-F1
#
_entry.id   AF-A0AAD9N9G0-F1
#
_cell.length_a   1.000
_cell.length_b   1.000
_cell.length_c   1.000
_cell.angle_alpha   90.00
_cell.angle_beta   90.00
_cell.angle_gamma   90.00
#
_symmetry.space_group_name_H-M   'P 1'
#
loop_
_entity.id
_entity.type
_entity.pdbx_description
1 polymer ?
#
loop_
_entity_poly.entity_id
_entity_poly.type
_entity_poly.pdbx_seq_one_letter_code
_entity_poly.pdbx_strand_id
1 'polypeptide(L)'
;MNISEETRKPIIGLCQTMCPEREIKLRESEKLLHWLELKGGRKSREHRADRRLVIKEYLRPAAGKYGPKPAELRPGPVLLKTTSHLIKKKFSARHFESFEVLKVAASICFTKDYVYIVHKPNSVVPLSEHQWHEVYGFVFDRLRAVRQDMTIQQIQDSCGVRILEHATRIMIFANYRLCQEPLTNFDPNINATHIQESLKKLLNLYEDASNCRCNMAEFVSIYLLFNLCSTEALQYGLTVKKSLKQSLHIMCSAYNNKALSVPVKEISSILQLNNEEHTKSLLELCGLEVIPGKGVRFMKASFQSDVLMPRTLHDSVEEDLQWEDISRLLLGNDCQCLTSDDT
;
A
#
# COMPACT_ATOMS: atom_id res chain seq x y z
N MET A 1 -33.84 -22.83 -25.68
CA MET A 1 -33.55 -23.65 -24.48
C MET A 1 -32.21 -23.19 -23.94
N ASN A 2 -32.22 -22.55 -22.77
CA ASN A 2 -31.01 -22.08 -22.10
C ASN A 2 -30.16 -23.29 -21.68
N ILE A 3 -28.92 -23.32 -22.15
CA ILE A 3 -27.90 -24.23 -21.62
C ILE A 3 -27.57 -23.69 -20.22
N SER A 4 -27.95 -24.45 -19.20
CA SER A 4 -27.59 -24.20 -17.82
C SER A 4 -26.07 -24.08 -17.70
N GLU A 5 -25.58 -22.93 -17.24
CA GLU A 5 -24.25 -22.81 -16.65
C GLU A 5 -24.18 -23.78 -15.46
N GLU A 6 -23.63 -24.97 -15.70
CA GLU A 6 -23.18 -25.85 -14.63
C GLU A 6 -22.18 -25.06 -13.78
N THR A 7 -22.59 -24.69 -12.57
CA THR A 7 -21.73 -24.09 -11.56
C THR A 7 -20.64 -25.09 -11.19
N ARG A 8 -19.52 -25.06 -11.93
CA ARG A 8 -18.34 -25.87 -11.64
C ARG A 8 -17.96 -25.64 -10.17
N LYS A 9 -18.01 -26.71 -9.38
CA LYS A 9 -17.60 -26.65 -7.96
C LYS A 9 -16.21 -26.01 -7.85
N PRO A 10 -16.03 -25.04 -6.94
CA PRO A 10 -14.74 -24.40 -6.76
C PRO A 10 -13.69 -25.45 -6.36
N ILE A 11 -12.50 -25.34 -6.95
CA ILE A 11 -11.36 -26.17 -6.57
C ILE A 11 -10.95 -25.84 -5.13
N ILE A 12 -10.65 -26.88 -4.33
CA ILE A 12 -10.20 -26.71 -2.95
C ILE A 12 -8.71 -27.04 -2.88
N GLY A 13 -7.92 -26.15 -2.28
CA GLY A 13 -6.49 -26.33 -2.07
C GLY A 13 -6.18 -27.31 -0.94
N LEU A 14 -5.14 -28.12 -1.15
CA LEU A 14 -4.68 -29.15 -0.22
C LEU A 14 -3.28 -28.86 0.35
N CYS A 15 -2.63 -27.77 -0.07
CA CYS A 15 -1.31 -27.40 0.43
C CYS A 15 -1.41 -26.81 1.85
N GLN A 16 -1.02 -27.59 2.86
CA GLN A 16 -1.06 -27.17 4.28
C GLN A 16 0.14 -26.32 4.73
N THR A 17 1.04 -25.97 3.80
CA THR A 17 2.25 -25.17 4.04
C THR A 17 2.15 -23.82 3.30
N MET A 18 2.95 -22.82 3.69
CA MET A 18 2.94 -21.51 3.02
C MET A 18 3.48 -21.55 1.58
N CYS A 19 4.18 -22.63 1.23
CA CYS A 19 4.68 -22.94 -0.10
C CYS A 19 4.54 -24.45 -0.38
N PRO A 20 4.06 -24.87 -1.58
CA PRO A 20 4.04 -26.28 -1.97
C PRO A 20 5.44 -26.91 -2.00
N GLU A 21 5.55 -28.15 -1.52
CA GLU A 21 6.84 -28.86 -1.43
C GLU A 21 7.57 -28.98 -2.77
N ARG A 22 6.81 -29.18 -3.86
CA ARG A 22 7.37 -29.26 -5.21
C ARG A 22 8.05 -27.95 -5.62
N GLU A 23 7.44 -26.83 -5.29
CA GLU A 23 8.00 -25.51 -5.58
C GLU A 23 9.24 -25.25 -4.74
N ILE A 24 9.24 -25.61 -3.45
CA ILE A 24 10.42 -25.47 -2.59
C ILE A 24 11.61 -26.22 -3.20
N LYS A 25 11.42 -27.50 -3.56
CA LYS A 25 12.47 -28.33 -4.16
C LYS A 25 12.99 -27.76 -5.48
N LEU A 26 12.08 -27.27 -6.33
CA LEU A 26 12.44 -26.62 -7.60
C LEU A 26 13.27 -25.36 -7.34
N ARG A 27 12.84 -24.49 -6.42
CA ARG A 27 13.56 -23.25 -6.12
C ARG A 27 14.90 -23.48 -5.41
N GLU A 28 15.04 -24.57 -4.66
CA GLU A 28 16.34 -25.04 -4.15
C GLU A 28 17.25 -25.53 -5.29
N SER A 29 16.76 -26.37 -6.21
CA SER A 29 17.58 -26.93 -7.30
C SER A 29 18.03 -25.88 -8.31
N GLU A 30 17.13 -24.98 -8.68
CA GLU A 30 17.37 -23.92 -9.68
C GLU A 30 18.02 -22.66 -9.07
N LYS A 31 18.32 -22.67 -7.77
CA LYS A 31 18.85 -21.52 -7.02
C LYS A 31 17.99 -20.25 -7.11
N LEU A 32 16.66 -20.40 -7.07
CA LEU A 32 15.69 -19.31 -7.22
C LEU A 32 15.10 -18.78 -5.91
N LEU A 33 15.45 -19.36 -4.76
CA LEU A 33 15.02 -18.84 -3.46
C LEU A 33 15.48 -17.40 -3.23
N HIS A 34 14.56 -16.55 -2.75
CA HIS A 34 14.90 -15.20 -2.31
C HIS A 34 15.72 -15.27 -1.01
N TRP A 35 16.59 -14.29 -0.75
CA TRP A 35 17.44 -14.30 0.45
C TRP A 35 16.63 -14.26 1.77
N LEU A 36 15.40 -13.73 1.73
CA LEU A 36 14.45 -13.74 2.85
C LEU A 36 13.87 -15.13 3.17
N GLU A 37 14.14 -16.13 2.31
CA GLU A 37 13.68 -17.51 2.39
C GLU A 37 14.83 -18.50 2.67
N LEU A 38 16.09 -18.03 2.59
CA LEU A 38 17.28 -18.86 2.80
C LEU A 38 17.56 -19.09 4.29
N LYS A 39 17.98 -20.31 4.63
CA LYS A 39 18.61 -20.59 5.93
C LYS A 39 19.87 -19.75 6.06
N GLY A 40 19.93 -18.86 7.05
CA GLY A 40 21.08 -17.96 7.26
C GLY A 40 21.02 -16.66 6.44
N GLY A 41 19.94 -16.40 5.71
CA GLY A 41 19.70 -15.13 5.01
C GLY A 41 20.74 -14.81 3.93
N ARG A 42 21.02 -13.52 3.72
CA ARG A 42 21.91 -13.00 2.66
C ARG A 42 23.36 -13.48 2.78
N LYS A 43 23.80 -13.86 3.98
CA LYS A 43 25.17 -14.37 4.25
C LYS A 43 25.29 -15.89 4.10
N SER A 44 24.20 -16.57 3.71
CA SER A 44 24.22 -18.02 3.57
C SER A 44 25.14 -18.48 2.45
N ARG A 45 25.93 -19.52 2.74
CA ARG A 45 26.77 -20.21 1.76
C ARG A 45 26.05 -21.37 1.07
N GLU A 46 24.90 -21.78 1.61
CA GLU A 46 24.10 -22.88 1.10
C GLU A 46 22.76 -22.37 0.56
N HIS A 47 22.40 -22.78 -0.66
CA HIS A 47 21.12 -22.40 -1.26
C HIS A 47 19.98 -23.31 -0.76
N ARG A 48 19.75 -23.27 0.55
CA ARG A 48 18.76 -24.13 1.24
C ARG A 48 17.62 -23.30 1.81
N ALA A 49 16.41 -23.76 1.56
CA ALA A 49 15.18 -23.14 2.04
C ALA A 49 15.03 -23.29 3.56
N ASP A 50 14.70 -22.19 4.24
CA ASP A 50 14.06 -22.26 5.55
C ASP A 50 12.56 -22.46 5.35
N ARG A 51 12.08 -23.69 5.58
CA ARG A 51 10.67 -24.08 5.43
C ARG A 51 9.70 -23.22 6.25
N ARG A 52 10.19 -22.51 7.27
CA ARG A 52 9.39 -21.58 8.09
C ARG A 52 9.21 -20.21 7.43
N LEU A 53 10.01 -19.89 6.41
CA LEU A 53 10.07 -18.58 5.75
C LEU A 53 9.68 -18.63 4.27
N VAL A 54 9.77 -19.80 3.62
CA VAL A 54 9.50 -19.95 2.19
C VAL A 54 8.00 -19.83 1.91
N ILE A 55 7.64 -18.96 0.98
CA ILE A 55 6.25 -18.68 0.61
C ILE A 55 6.10 -18.84 -0.89
N LYS A 56 4.97 -19.42 -1.32
CA LYS A 56 4.61 -19.59 -2.73
C LYS A 56 4.81 -18.29 -3.52
N GLU A 57 5.54 -18.36 -4.63
CA GLU A 57 5.74 -17.25 -5.56
C GLU A 57 4.53 -17.05 -6.48
N TYR A 58 4.29 -15.80 -6.91
CA TYR A 58 3.21 -15.51 -7.84
C TYR A 58 3.50 -16.09 -9.22
N LEU A 59 2.56 -16.87 -9.76
CA LEU A 59 2.67 -17.45 -11.09
C LEU A 59 1.80 -16.67 -12.07
N ARG A 60 2.38 -16.14 -13.14
CA ARG A 60 1.60 -15.55 -14.22
C ARG A 60 0.74 -16.65 -14.88
N PRO A 61 -0.58 -16.45 -15.06
CA PRO A 61 -1.39 -17.38 -15.83
C PRO A 61 -0.81 -17.51 -17.24
N ALA A 62 -0.40 -18.72 -17.63
CA ALA A 62 0.08 -19.00 -18.97
C ALA A 62 -1.11 -19.45 -19.84
N ALA A 63 -1.28 -18.84 -21.01
CA ALA A 63 -2.33 -19.25 -21.94
C ALA A 63 -2.18 -20.74 -22.30
N GLY A 64 -3.28 -21.49 -22.24
CA GLY A 64 -3.33 -22.90 -22.67
C GLY A 64 -2.78 -23.95 -21.71
N LYS A 65 -2.37 -23.60 -20.47
CA LYS A 65 -2.03 -24.61 -19.45
C LYS A 65 -3.28 -25.11 -18.70
N TYR A 66 -3.27 -26.40 -18.34
CA TYR A 66 -4.20 -26.96 -17.36
C TYR A 66 -4.13 -26.16 -16.04
N GLY A 67 -5.28 -25.91 -15.42
CA GLY A 67 -5.37 -25.20 -14.15
C GLY A 67 -4.54 -25.86 -13.03
N PRO A 68 -4.20 -25.11 -11.97
CA PRO A 68 -3.36 -25.61 -10.89
C PRO A 68 -4.00 -26.80 -10.19
N LYS A 69 -3.16 -27.73 -9.72
CA LYS A 69 -3.64 -28.91 -8.99
C LYS A 69 -4.03 -28.52 -7.55
N PRO A 70 -4.97 -29.23 -6.90
CA PRO A 70 -5.31 -29.00 -5.49
C PRO A 70 -4.09 -28.94 -4.56
N ALA A 71 -3.10 -29.82 -4.74
CA ALA A 71 -1.87 -29.85 -3.94
C ALA A 71 -0.95 -28.62 -4.14
N GLU A 72 -1.20 -27.79 -5.15
CA GLU A 72 -0.45 -26.56 -5.45
C GLU A 72 -1.17 -25.31 -4.92
N LEU A 73 -2.41 -25.44 -4.45
CA LEU A 73 -3.22 -24.36 -3.90
C LEU A 73 -3.28 -24.47 -2.37
N ARG A 74 -3.13 -23.34 -1.69
CA ARG A 74 -3.25 -23.25 -0.22
C ARG A 74 -4.69 -22.92 0.17
N PRO A 75 -5.32 -23.65 1.10
CA PRO A 75 -6.68 -23.34 1.55
C PRO A 75 -6.73 -22.04 2.38
N GLY A 76 -7.94 -21.49 2.55
CA GLY A 76 -8.19 -20.22 3.25
C GLY A 76 -7.42 -20.02 4.56
N PRO A 77 -7.46 -20.96 5.52
CA PRO A 77 -6.73 -20.83 6.78
C PRO A 77 -5.21 -20.71 6.60
N VAL A 78 -4.64 -21.41 5.61
CA VAL A 78 -3.20 -21.36 5.30
C VAL A 78 -2.84 -20.04 4.61
N LEU A 79 -3.72 -19.52 3.74
CA LEU A 79 -3.54 -18.21 3.12
C LEU A 79 -3.57 -17.08 4.14
N LEU A 80 -4.50 -17.11 5.09
CA LEU A 80 -4.58 -16.15 6.19
C LEU A 80 -3.33 -16.23 7.06
N LYS A 81 -2.93 -17.44 7.48
CA LYS A 81 -1.68 -17.66 8.23
C LYS A 81 -0.46 -17.13 7.48
N THR A 82 -0.40 -17.32 6.16
CA THR A 82 0.69 -16.82 5.32
C THR A 82 0.73 -15.29 5.30
N THR A 83 -0.42 -14.63 5.18
CA THR A 83 -0.52 -13.17 5.17
C THR A 83 -0.10 -12.58 6.51
N SER A 84 -0.59 -13.13 7.62
CA SER A 84 -0.16 -12.72 8.97
C SER A 84 1.34 -13.01 9.20
N HIS A 85 1.88 -14.08 8.64
CA HIS A 85 3.32 -14.38 8.69
C HIS A 85 4.15 -13.31 7.95
N LEU A 86 3.72 -12.91 6.75
CA LEU A 86 4.37 -11.82 5.99
C LEU A 86 4.44 -10.55 6.83
N ILE A 87 3.35 -10.17 7.50
CA ILE A 87 3.31 -9.01 8.40
C ILE A 87 4.30 -9.20 9.56
N LYS A 88 4.09 -10.22 10.40
CA LYS A 88 4.85 -10.41 11.64
C LYS A 88 6.35 -10.61 11.45
N LYS A 89 6.77 -11.23 10.33
CA LYS A 89 8.20 -11.51 10.09
C LYS A 89 8.92 -10.43 9.31
N LYS A 90 8.20 -9.59 8.56
CA LYS A 90 8.83 -8.60 7.66
C LYS A 90 8.61 -7.15 8.08
N PHE A 91 7.68 -6.90 9.01
CA PHE A 91 7.33 -5.55 9.48
C PHE A 91 7.43 -5.37 11.00
N SER A 92 8.03 -6.29 11.76
CA SER A 92 8.08 -6.19 13.23
C SER A 92 9.23 -5.29 13.68
N ALA A 93 8.89 -4.25 14.45
CA ALA A 93 9.83 -3.43 15.21
C ALA A 93 9.83 -3.82 16.70
N ARG A 94 10.85 -3.38 17.45
CA ARG A 94 10.91 -3.58 18.91
C ARG A 94 10.07 -2.48 19.60
N HIS A 95 8.87 -2.86 20.05
CA HIS A 95 8.02 -2.24 21.09
C HIS A 95 7.26 -0.90 20.87
N PHE A 96 6.02 -0.92 21.43
CA PHE A 96 5.06 0.09 21.93
C PHE A 96 4.01 0.78 21.02
N GLU A 97 2.91 1.11 21.71
CA GLU A 97 1.55 1.65 21.45
C GLU A 97 0.81 1.46 20.10
N SER A 98 -0.27 2.21 19.86
CA SER A 98 -1.38 1.86 18.94
C SER A 98 -1.71 3.02 17.99
N PHE A 99 -1.51 2.79 16.69
CA PHE A 99 -1.75 3.78 15.62
C PHE A 99 -2.83 3.36 14.62
N GLU A 100 -3.45 4.36 13.98
CA GLU A 100 -4.54 4.19 13.02
C GLU A 100 -4.05 4.26 11.57
N VAL A 101 -4.29 3.20 10.79
CA VAL A 101 -3.98 3.13 9.34
C VAL A 101 -4.61 4.28 8.55
N LEU A 102 -5.72 4.83 9.05
CA LEU A 102 -6.46 5.94 8.43
C LEU A 102 -5.61 7.20 8.25
N LYS A 103 -4.65 7.49 9.14
CA LYS A 103 -3.72 8.63 8.97
C LYS A 103 -2.76 8.41 7.80
N VAL A 104 -2.26 7.19 7.62
CA VAL A 104 -1.41 6.80 6.47
C VAL A 104 -2.22 6.85 5.18
N ALA A 105 -3.43 6.31 5.19
CA ALA A 105 -4.35 6.36 4.05
C ALA A 105 -4.68 7.81 3.65
N ALA A 106 -4.95 8.69 4.62
CA ALA A 106 -5.21 10.10 4.37
C ALA A 106 -3.99 10.81 3.73
N SER A 107 -2.77 10.53 4.20
CA SER A 107 -1.53 11.05 3.60
C SER A 107 -1.37 10.65 2.12
N ILE A 108 -1.76 9.43 1.76
CA ILE A 108 -1.71 8.94 0.37
C ILE A 108 -2.72 9.66 -0.54
N CYS A 109 -3.88 10.05 -0.01
CA CYS A 109 -4.92 10.72 -0.80
C CYS A 109 -4.47 12.11 -1.27
N PHE A 110 -3.62 12.79 -0.50
CA PHE A 110 -3.01 14.06 -0.92
C PHE A 110 -1.92 13.90 -1.97
N THR A 111 -1.46 12.68 -2.29
CA THR A 111 -0.35 12.40 -3.21
C THR A 111 -0.75 11.64 -4.48
N LYS A 112 -2.04 11.39 -4.74
CA LYS A 112 -2.49 10.61 -5.91
C LYS A 112 -2.12 11.21 -7.27
N ASP A 113 -2.05 12.54 -7.39
CA ASP A 113 -1.72 13.28 -8.62
C ASP A 113 -0.21 13.67 -8.79
N TYR A 114 0.71 12.95 -8.12
CA TYR A 114 2.09 13.40 -7.89
C TYR A 114 3.13 12.43 -8.51
N VAL A 115 4.17 12.96 -9.19
CA VAL A 115 5.30 12.21 -9.81
C VAL A 115 6.62 12.59 -9.16
N TYR A 116 7.51 11.60 -9.08
CA TYR A 116 8.83 11.59 -8.46
C TYR A 116 9.74 12.77 -8.82
N ILE A 117 10.28 13.45 -7.80
CA ILE A 117 11.51 14.25 -7.92
C ILE A 117 12.57 13.55 -7.08
N VAL A 118 13.63 13.13 -7.74
CA VAL A 118 14.83 12.57 -7.09
C VAL A 118 15.57 13.70 -6.41
N HIS A 119 15.24 13.97 -5.15
CA HIS A 119 16.18 14.53 -4.20
C HIS A 119 16.03 13.76 -2.90
N LYS A 120 16.98 12.85 -2.63
CA LYS A 120 17.21 12.31 -1.28
C LYS A 120 17.73 13.48 -0.45
N PRO A 121 17.01 13.98 0.57
CA PRO A 121 17.68 14.67 1.65
C PRO A 121 18.54 13.61 2.34
N ASN A 122 19.84 13.84 2.38
CA ASN A 122 20.74 13.07 3.21
C ASN A 122 20.33 13.27 4.67
N SER A 123 19.51 12.38 5.23
CA SER A 123 19.50 11.97 6.65
C SER A 123 18.12 11.47 7.13
N VAL A 124 17.62 10.36 6.62
CA VAL A 124 16.83 9.45 7.47
C VAL A 124 17.28 8.03 7.17
N VAL A 125 18.16 7.53 8.03
CA VAL A 125 18.68 6.17 7.99
C VAL A 125 17.49 5.21 8.20
N PRO A 126 17.29 4.17 7.37
CA PRO A 126 16.25 3.19 7.63
C PRO A 126 16.52 2.49 8.96
N LEU A 127 15.48 2.41 9.80
CA LEU A 127 15.39 1.43 10.88
C LEU A 127 15.33 0.01 10.27
N SER A 128 16.48 -0.52 9.84
CA SER A 128 16.88 -1.93 9.67
C SER A 128 18.03 -2.03 8.65
N GLU A 129 18.86 -3.06 8.74
CA GLU A 129 20.00 -3.33 7.84
C GLU A 129 19.60 -3.56 6.35
N HIS A 130 18.35 -3.33 5.94
CA HIS A 130 17.80 -3.73 4.65
C HIS A 130 17.05 -2.60 3.96
N GLN A 131 17.18 -2.52 2.63
CA GLN A 131 16.45 -1.54 1.82
C GLN A 131 14.97 -1.95 1.73
N TRP A 132 14.06 -1.06 2.15
CA TRP A 132 12.62 -1.33 2.24
C TRP A 132 11.99 -1.78 0.91
N HIS A 133 12.47 -1.28 -0.23
CA HIS A 133 11.98 -1.69 -1.54
C HIS A 133 12.29 -3.16 -1.87
N GLU A 134 13.42 -3.72 -1.44
CA GLU A 134 13.73 -5.16 -1.63
C GLU A 134 12.76 -6.02 -0.82
N VAL A 135 12.46 -5.61 0.41
CA VAL A 135 11.51 -6.32 1.30
C VAL A 135 10.09 -6.23 0.74
N TYR A 136 9.66 -5.05 0.31
CA TYR A 136 8.34 -4.88 -0.29
C TYR A 136 8.21 -5.63 -1.61
N GLY A 137 9.22 -5.63 -2.49
CA GLY A 137 9.19 -6.40 -3.73
C GLY A 137 8.92 -7.89 -3.48
N PHE A 138 9.59 -8.47 -2.47
CA PHE A 138 9.29 -9.83 -2.01
C PHE A 138 7.86 -9.96 -1.47
N VAL A 139 7.45 -9.11 -0.53
CA VAL A 139 6.12 -9.18 0.11
C VAL A 139 5.00 -9.05 -0.93
N PHE A 140 5.13 -8.11 -1.85
CA PHE A 140 4.17 -7.83 -2.90
C PHE A 140 3.97 -9.02 -3.83
N ASP A 141 5.06 -9.67 -4.27
CA ASP A 141 4.97 -10.89 -5.05
C ASP A 141 4.23 -12.01 -4.30
N ARG A 142 4.65 -12.30 -3.06
CA ARG A 142 4.04 -13.37 -2.26
C ARG A 142 2.57 -13.07 -1.92
N LEU A 143 2.21 -11.80 -1.74
CA LEU A 143 0.84 -11.35 -1.53
C LEU A 143 -0.03 -11.54 -2.78
N ARG A 144 0.52 -11.32 -3.98
CA ARG A 144 -0.16 -11.65 -5.24
C ARG A 144 -0.39 -13.15 -5.38
N ALA A 145 0.56 -13.99 -4.96
CA ALA A 145 0.37 -15.44 -4.93
C ALA A 145 -0.76 -15.86 -3.98
N VAL A 146 -0.86 -15.22 -2.81
CA VAL A 146 -1.96 -15.43 -1.86
C VAL A 146 -3.31 -15.06 -2.48
N ARG A 147 -3.41 -13.84 -3.05
CA ARG A 147 -4.64 -13.36 -3.70
C ARG A 147 -5.02 -14.19 -4.93
N GLN A 148 -4.03 -14.73 -5.65
CA GLN A 148 -4.24 -15.65 -6.76
C GLN A 148 -4.87 -16.96 -6.29
N ASP A 149 -4.31 -17.61 -5.28
CA ASP A 149 -4.87 -18.84 -4.70
C ASP A 149 -6.30 -18.61 -4.19
N MET A 150 -6.54 -17.47 -3.54
CA MET A 150 -7.86 -17.05 -3.06
C MET A 150 -8.87 -16.92 -4.21
N THR A 151 -8.46 -16.30 -5.32
CA THR A 151 -9.31 -16.08 -6.51
C THR A 151 -9.63 -17.41 -7.20
N ILE A 152 -8.63 -18.28 -7.37
CA ILE A 152 -8.80 -19.59 -8.03
C ILE A 152 -9.78 -20.47 -7.26
N GLN A 153 -9.71 -20.45 -5.93
CA GLN A 153 -10.59 -21.22 -5.05
C GLN A 153 -11.92 -20.51 -4.74
N GLN A 154 -12.13 -19.30 -5.25
CA GLN A 154 -13.31 -18.47 -4.99
C GLN A 154 -13.64 -18.31 -3.50
N ILE A 155 -12.63 -18.04 -2.67
CA ILE A 155 -12.81 -17.87 -1.22
C ILE A 155 -13.54 -16.55 -0.95
N GLN A 156 -14.65 -16.63 -0.23
CA GLN A 156 -15.52 -15.49 0.11
C GLN A 156 -15.92 -15.46 1.59
N ASP A 157 -15.36 -16.35 2.39
CA ASP A 157 -15.59 -16.45 3.82
C ASP A 157 -14.76 -15.41 4.61
N SER A 158 -14.80 -15.54 5.94
CA SER A 158 -14.05 -14.71 6.87
C SER A 158 -12.53 -14.74 6.68
N CYS A 159 -11.98 -15.85 6.18
CA CYS A 159 -10.56 -15.90 5.81
C CYS A 159 -10.31 -14.96 4.63
N GLY A 160 -11.16 -15.01 3.60
CA GLY A 160 -11.10 -14.12 2.44
C GLY A 160 -11.14 -12.64 2.83
N VAL A 161 -12.05 -12.25 3.72
CA VAL A 161 -12.13 -10.89 4.26
C VAL A 161 -10.81 -10.48 4.91
N ARG A 162 -10.34 -11.22 5.92
CA ARG A 162 -9.12 -10.87 6.68
C ARG A 162 -7.87 -10.84 5.81
N ILE A 163 -7.74 -11.77 4.86
CA ILE A 163 -6.63 -11.78 3.90
C ILE A 163 -6.59 -10.46 3.13
N LEU A 164 -7.73 -10.00 2.61
CA LEU A 164 -7.81 -8.77 1.84
C LEU A 164 -7.61 -7.52 2.72
N GLU A 165 -8.09 -7.52 3.96
CA GLU A 165 -7.85 -6.44 4.91
C GLU A 165 -6.34 -6.26 5.16
N HIS A 166 -5.65 -7.34 5.54
CA HIS A 166 -4.20 -7.35 5.75
C HIS A 166 -3.44 -6.96 4.48
N ALA A 167 -3.81 -7.52 3.33
CA ALA A 167 -3.20 -7.21 2.04
C ALA A 167 -3.31 -5.71 1.72
N THR A 168 -4.50 -5.14 1.91
CA THR A 168 -4.79 -3.74 1.59
C THR A 168 -4.01 -2.80 2.51
N ARG A 169 -3.95 -3.08 3.82
CA ARG A 169 -3.13 -2.29 4.76
C ARG A 169 -1.64 -2.31 4.39
N ILE A 170 -1.09 -3.48 4.02
CA ILE A 170 0.31 -3.59 3.56
C ILE A 170 0.56 -2.70 2.34
N MET A 171 -0.33 -2.75 1.35
CA MET A 171 -0.18 -1.98 0.10
C MET A 171 -0.33 -0.47 0.33
N ILE A 172 -1.24 -0.05 1.22
CA ILE A 172 -1.38 1.35 1.64
C ILE A 172 -0.09 1.81 2.33
N PHE A 173 0.38 1.07 3.34
CA PHE A 173 1.61 1.40 4.03
C PHE A 173 2.82 1.50 3.08
N ALA A 174 2.94 0.57 2.14
CA ALA A 174 4.01 0.61 1.14
C ALA A 174 3.91 1.83 0.21
N ASN A 175 2.69 2.24 -0.16
CA ASN A 175 2.48 3.43 -0.98
C ASN A 175 2.98 4.70 -0.29
N TYR A 176 2.81 4.77 1.03
CA TYR A 176 3.37 5.84 1.84
C TYR A 176 4.89 5.68 1.98
N ARG A 177 5.38 4.52 2.46
CA ARG A 177 6.78 4.30 2.82
C ARG A 177 7.76 4.37 1.64
N LEU A 178 7.30 4.01 0.44
CA LEU A 178 8.11 3.98 -0.78
C LEU A 178 7.77 5.13 -1.73
N CYS A 179 7.02 6.15 -1.28
CA CYS A 179 6.55 7.23 -2.13
C CYS A 179 7.68 8.06 -2.77
N GLN A 180 8.90 8.01 -2.19
CA GLN A 180 10.09 8.70 -2.66
C GLN A 180 11.11 7.79 -3.38
N GLU A 181 10.84 6.48 -3.50
CA GLU A 181 11.72 5.54 -4.22
C GLU A 181 11.56 5.69 -5.75
N PRO A 182 12.61 5.50 -6.56
CA PRO A 182 12.47 5.58 -8.02
C PRO A 182 11.49 4.53 -8.56
N LEU A 183 10.89 4.80 -9.72
CA LEU A 183 9.94 3.89 -10.39
C LEU A 183 10.47 2.48 -10.64
N THR A 184 11.79 2.33 -10.79
CA THR A 184 12.46 1.03 -10.92
C THR A 184 12.34 0.18 -9.66
N ASN A 185 12.20 0.81 -8.49
CA ASN A 185 12.12 0.18 -7.18
C ASN A 185 10.67 0.06 -6.70
N PHE A 186 9.81 1.03 -7.02
CA PHE A 186 8.41 1.04 -6.63
C PHE A 186 7.54 1.75 -7.67
N ASP A 187 6.54 1.04 -8.22
CA ASP A 187 5.53 1.61 -9.10
C ASP A 187 4.23 1.89 -8.30
N PRO A 188 3.90 3.17 -8.03
CA PRO A 188 2.76 3.54 -7.23
C PRO A 188 1.44 3.32 -7.96
N ASN A 189 1.44 3.30 -9.30
CA ASN A 189 0.24 3.06 -10.10
C ASN A 189 -0.14 1.58 -10.05
N ILE A 190 0.83 0.68 -10.21
CA ILE A 190 0.60 -0.76 -10.06
C ILE A 190 0.11 -1.07 -8.64
N ASN A 191 0.73 -0.49 -7.62
CA ASN A 191 0.27 -0.66 -6.24
C ASN A 191 -1.14 -0.09 -6.02
N ALA A 192 -1.44 1.09 -6.58
CA ALA A 192 -2.76 1.70 -6.51
C ALA A 192 -3.85 0.85 -7.18
N THR A 193 -3.57 0.20 -8.32
CA THR A 193 -4.49 -0.74 -8.96
C THR A 193 -4.85 -1.88 -8.01
N HIS A 194 -3.85 -2.46 -7.34
CA HIS A 194 -4.11 -3.56 -6.40
C HIS A 194 -4.85 -3.13 -5.14
N ILE A 195 -4.60 -1.92 -4.62
CA ILE A 195 -5.39 -1.32 -3.55
C ILE A 195 -6.86 -1.21 -4.00
N GLN A 196 -7.12 -0.64 -5.18
CA GLN A 196 -8.47 -0.46 -5.71
C GLN A 196 -9.23 -1.78 -5.90
N GLU A 197 -8.57 -2.79 -6.50
CA GLU A 197 -9.13 -4.13 -6.68
C GLU A 197 -9.51 -4.77 -5.34
N SER A 198 -8.64 -4.64 -4.34
CA SER A 198 -8.82 -5.27 -3.02
C SER A 198 -9.92 -4.58 -2.24
N LEU A 199 -9.98 -3.25 -2.28
CA LEU A 199 -11.07 -2.47 -1.67
C LEU A 199 -12.42 -2.81 -2.30
N LYS A 200 -12.54 -2.82 -3.64
CA LYS A 200 -13.79 -3.19 -4.31
C LYS A 200 -14.23 -4.61 -3.92
N LYS A 201 -13.30 -5.56 -3.85
CA LYS A 201 -13.62 -6.94 -3.45
C LYS A 201 -14.04 -7.02 -1.98
N LEU A 202 -13.39 -6.29 -1.08
CA LEU A 202 -13.77 -6.19 0.33
C LEU A 202 -15.19 -5.65 0.51
N LEU A 203 -15.54 -4.57 -0.19
CA LEU A 203 -16.89 -4.00 -0.14
C LEU A 203 -17.95 -5.05 -0.51
N ASN A 204 -17.73 -5.80 -1.59
CA ASN A 204 -18.64 -6.89 -1.97
C ASN A 204 -18.70 -8.01 -0.92
N LEU A 205 -17.58 -8.37 -0.28
CA LEU A 205 -17.57 -9.41 0.76
C LEU A 205 -18.30 -8.95 2.04
N TYR A 206 -18.29 -7.65 2.35
CA TYR A 206 -19.03 -7.10 3.47
C TYR A 206 -20.55 -7.06 3.24
N GLU A 207 -21.05 -7.18 2.00
CA GLU A 207 -22.49 -7.28 1.75
C GLU A 207 -23.09 -8.58 2.34
N ASP A 208 -22.29 -9.64 2.40
CA ASP A 208 -22.67 -10.90 3.05
C ASP A 208 -22.72 -10.73 4.59
N ALA A 209 -23.86 -11.08 5.20
CA ALA A 209 -24.09 -10.94 6.64
C ALA A 209 -23.39 -12.02 7.48
N SER A 210 -22.97 -13.12 6.85
CA SER A 210 -22.21 -14.19 7.51
C SER A 210 -20.75 -13.81 7.76
N ASN A 211 -20.24 -12.82 7.02
CA ASN A 211 -18.86 -12.35 7.15
C ASN A 211 -18.68 -11.37 8.31
N CYS A 212 -17.51 -11.41 8.95
CA CYS A 212 -17.19 -10.47 10.01
C CYS A 212 -16.96 -9.06 9.46
N ARG A 213 -17.63 -8.06 10.05
CA ARG A 213 -17.68 -6.67 9.57
C ARG A 213 -16.97 -5.67 10.50
N CYS A 214 -16.18 -6.14 11.46
CA CYS A 214 -15.59 -5.28 12.49
C CYS A 214 -14.70 -4.15 11.93
N ASN A 215 -14.02 -4.40 10.81
CA ASN A 215 -13.19 -3.39 10.14
C ASN A 215 -13.90 -2.74 8.94
N MET A 216 -15.19 -3.01 8.70
CA MET A 216 -15.91 -2.47 7.56
C MET A 216 -15.87 -0.93 7.53
N ALA A 217 -16.06 -0.27 8.67
CA ALA A 217 -15.99 1.18 8.77
C ALA A 217 -14.62 1.74 8.36
N GLU A 218 -13.53 1.06 8.75
CA GLU A 218 -12.16 1.41 8.34
C GLU A 218 -12.01 1.32 6.82
N PHE A 219 -12.35 0.18 6.22
CA PHE A 219 -12.13 -0.05 4.79
C PHE A 219 -13.09 0.74 3.87
N VAL A 220 -14.32 1.01 4.31
CA VAL A 220 -15.21 1.96 3.62
C VAL A 220 -14.60 3.36 3.65
N SER A 221 -14.09 3.80 4.80
CA SER A 221 -13.43 5.11 4.92
C SER A 221 -12.20 5.18 4.02
N ILE A 222 -11.36 4.14 4.02
CA ILE A 222 -10.20 4.03 3.11
C ILE A 222 -10.64 4.08 1.65
N TYR A 223 -11.71 3.37 1.26
CA TYR A 223 -12.21 3.40 -0.11
C TYR A 223 -12.68 4.80 -0.53
N LEU A 224 -13.45 5.48 0.33
CA LEU A 224 -13.89 6.85 0.09
C LEU A 224 -12.70 7.80 -0.05
N LEU A 225 -11.77 7.75 0.92
CA LEU A 225 -10.54 8.55 0.92
C LEU A 225 -9.73 8.29 -0.36
N PHE A 226 -9.46 7.02 -0.67
CA PHE A 226 -8.67 6.62 -1.83
C PHE A 226 -9.33 7.09 -3.13
N ASN A 227 -10.66 7.14 -3.22
CA ASN A 227 -11.37 7.60 -4.41
C ASN A 227 -11.83 9.07 -4.33
N LEU A 228 -11.35 9.85 -3.35
CA LEU A 228 -11.55 11.30 -3.34
C LEU A 228 -11.11 11.87 -4.68
N CYS A 229 -11.95 12.75 -5.24
CA CYS A 229 -11.85 13.32 -6.59
C CYS A 229 -12.33 12.45 -7.78
N SER A 230 -12.88 11.25 -7.56
CA SER A 230 -13.80 10.60 -8.53
C SER A 230 -15.16 11.29 -8.46
N THR A 231 -15.81 11.53 -9.61
CA THR A 231 -17.12 12.21 -9.70
C THR A 231 -18.18 11.58 -8.76
N GLU A 232 -18.17 10.26 -8.63
CA GLU A 232 -19.10 9.49 -7.80
C GLU A 232 -18.82 9.62 -6.29
N ALA A 233 -17.55 9.74 -5.87
CA ALA A 233 -17.16 9.90 -4.46
C ALA A 233 -17.21 11.36 -3.99
N LEU A 234 -16.97 12.31 -4.91
CA LEU A 234 -17.15 13.74 -4.71
C LEU A 234 -18.58 14.07 -4.30
N GLN A 235 -19.58 13.47 -4.96
CA GLN A 235 -21.00 13.74 -4.66
C GLN A 235 -21.41 13.35 -3.22
N TYR A 236 -20.66 12.47 -2.55
CA TYR A 236 -20.85 12.09 -1.14
C TYR A 236 -19.98 12.91 -0.16
N GLY A 237 -18.78 13.35 -0.57
CA GLY A 237 -17.77 14.00 0.28
C GLY A 237 -17.68 15.53 0.23
N LEU A 238 -18.64 16.23 -0.39
CA LEU A 238 -18.61 17.67 -0.71
C LEU A 238 -18.62 18.66 0.49
N THR A 239 -18.16 18.27 1.67
CA THR A 239 -17.93 19.18 2.82
C THR A 239 -16.50 19.27 3.36
N VAL A 240 -15.45 18.65 2.77
CA VAL A 240 -14.05 18.90 3.23
C VAL A 240 -12.98 18.84 2.10
N LYS A 241 -12.23 19.97 1.98
CA LYS A 241 -10.89 20.28 1.42
C LYS A 241 -10.48 19.90 -0.02
N LYS A 242 -9.99 20.93 -0.74
CA LYS A 242 -9.49 20.94 -2.13
C LYS A 242 -8.01 20.55 -2.21
N SER A 243 -7.58 19.95 -3.33
CA SER A 243 -6.19 19.51 -3.58
C SER A 243 -5.17 20.67 -3.52
N LEU A 244 -3.92 20.37 -3.14
CA LEU A 244 -2.81 21.35 -3.00
C LEU A 244 -2.59 22.18 -4.28
N LYS A 245 -2.64 21.53 -5.44
CA LYS A 245 -2.53 22.15 -6.76
C LYS A 245 -3.67 23.13 -7.04
N GLN A 246 -4.90 22.76 -6.66
CA GLN A 246 -6.05 23.65 -6.75
C GLN A 246 -5.93 24.83 -5.77
N SER A 247 -5.41 24.60 -4.56
CA SER A 247 -5.14 25.65 -3.58
C SER A 247 -4.09 26.64 -4.08
N LEU A 248 -2.99 26.16 -4.69
CA LEU A 248 -1.98 27.00 -5.34
C LEU A 248 -2.55 27.78 -6.53
N HIS A 249 -3.39 27.16 -7.36
CA HIS A 249 -4.06 27.86 -8.46
C HIS A 249 -5.03 28.95 -7.96
N ILE A 250 -5.78 28.67 -6.89
CA ILE A 250 -6.65 29.66 -6.21
C ILE A 250 -5.80 30.80 -5.64
N MET A 251 -4.70 30.50 -4.94
CA MET A 251 -3.77 31.51 -4.42
C MET A 251 -3.14 32.35 -5.54
N CYS A 252 -2.76 31.73 -6.66
CA CYS A 252 -2.27 32.43 -7.85
C CYS A 252 -3.31 33.39 -8.43
N SER A 253 -4.59 33.07 -8.28
CA SER A 253 -5.68 33.94 -8.73
C SER A 253 -6.01 35.03 -7.70
N ALA A 254 -5.96 34.72 -6.41
CA ALA A 254 -6.31 35.64 -5.32
C ALA A 254 -5.20 36.64 -4.99
N TYR A 255 -3.93 36.23 -5.08
CA TYR A 255 -2.76 37.03 -4.71
C TYR A 255 -1.96 37.51 -5.94
N ASN A 256 -2.56 37.50 -7.14
CA ASN A 256 -1.89 37.91 -8.39
C ASN A 256 -1.43 39.37 -8.32
N ASN A 257 -0.17 39.62 -7.98
CA ASN A 257 0.34 40.97 -7.78
C ASN A 257 1.84 41.06 -8.08
N LYS A 258 2.23 42.09 -8.84
CA LYS A 258 3.64 42.30 -9.23
C LYS A 258 4.51 42.86 -8.09
N ALA A 259 3.92 43.53 -7.10
CA ALA A 259 4.63 44.24 -6.05
C ALA A 259 4.65 43.51 -4.70
N LEU A 260 3.69 42.62 -4.45
CA LEU A 260 3.54 41.94 -3.16
C LEU A 260 4.09 40.51 -3.21
N SER A 261 4.75 40.10 -2.14
CA SER A 261 5.21 38.74 -1.92
C SER A 261 4.62 38.20 -0.62
N VAL A 262 4.36 36.89 -0.58
CA VAL A 262 3.90 36.17 0.62
C VAL A 262 5.09 35.37 1.16
N PRO A 263 5.47 35.50 2.44
CA PRO A 263 6.64 34.79 2.92
C PRO A 263 6.42 33.26 2.91
N VAL A 264 7.52 32.52 2.66
CA VAL A 264 7.47 31.07 2.39
C VAL A 264 6.95 30.30 3.59
N LYS A 265 7.26 30.77 4.80
CA LYS A 265 6.79 30.22 6.07
C LYS A 265 5.26 30.19 6.18
N GLU A 266 4.60 31.26 5.77
CA GLU A 266 3.14 31.38 5.79
C GLU A 266 2.52 30.43 4.77
N ILE A 267 3.14 30.28 3.60
CA ILE A 267 2.71 29.30 2.60
C ILE A 267 2.91 27.87 3.12
N SER A 268 4.04 27.57 3.75
CA SER A 268 4.31 26.28 4.39
C SER A 268 3.23 25.95 5.43
N SER A 269 2.84 26.95 6.24
CA SER A 269 1.79 26.80 7.26
C SER A 269 0.39 26.60 6.64
N ILE A 270 0.00 27.44 5.68
CA ILE A 270 -1.30 27.36 4.99
C ILE A 270 -1.47 26.01 4.27
N LEU A 271 -0.38 25.53 3.66
CA LEU A 271 -0.37 24.29 2.89
C LEU A 271 0.00 23.05 3.72
N GLN A 272 0.29 23.22 5.02
CA GLN A 272 0.73 22.16 5.92
C GLN A 272 1.92 21.36 5.37
N LEU A 273 2.91 22.06 4.80
CA LEU A 273 4.13 21.47 4.27
C LEU A 273 5.21 21.40 5.36
N ASN A 274 5.97 20.31 5.34
CA ASN A 274 6.99 19.94 6.32
C ASN A 274 8.02 21.04 6.63
N ASN A 275 8.52 21.73 5.60
CA ASN A 275 9.52 22.78 5.79
C ASN A 275 9.55 23.82 4.66
N GLU A 276 10.20 24.96 4.94
CA GLU A 276 10.29 26.08 4.00
C GLU A 276 11.14 25.76 2.76
N GLU A 277 12.12 24.85 2.85
CA GLU A 277 12.98 24.46 1.73
C GLU A 277 12.24 23.58 0.70
N HIS A 278 11.43 22.64 1.17
CA HIS A 278 10.50 21.84 0.38
C HIS A 278 9.42 22.72 -0.22
N THR A 279 8.88 23.66 0.56
CA THR A 279 7.88 24.62 0.09
C THR A 279 8.45 25.49 -1.04
N LYS A 280 9.68 25.99 -0.88
CA LYS A 280 10.39 26.73 -1.93
C LYS A 280 10.59 25.90 -3.19
N SER A 281 11.10 24.68 -3.05
CA SER A 281 11.30 23.74 -4.17
C SER A 281 9.99 23.45 -4.92
N LEU A 282 8.89 23.29 -4.18
CA LEU A 282 7.55 23.08 -4.74
C LEU A 282 7.05 24.30 -5.53
N LEU A 283 7.24 25.50 -4.98
CA LEU A 283 6.81 26.74 -5.62
C LEU A 283 7.60 27.00 -6.90
N GLU A 284 8.91 26.80 -6.88
CA GLU A 284 9.78 26.91 -8.06
C GLU A 284 9.38 25.89 -9.14
N LEU A 285 9.04 24.67 -8.74
CA LEU A 285 8.54 23.63 -9.64
C LEU A 285 7.25 24.05 -10.35
N CYS A 286 6.33 24.71 -9.64
CA CYS A 286 5.09 25.25 -10.22
C CYS A 286 5.31 26.52 -11.07
N GLY A 287 6.56 26.95 -11.30
CA GLY A 287 6.90 28.17 -12.04
C GLY A 287 6.74 29.47 -11.24
N LEU A 288 6.65 29.39 -9.91
CA LEU A 288 6.53 30.56 -9.04
C LEU A 288 7.90 31.01 -8.54
N GLU A 289 8.17 32.30 -8.71
CA GLU A 289 9.44 32.92 -8.29
C GLU A 289 9.47 33.12 -6.77
N VAL A 290 10.45 32.52 -6.09
CA VAL A 290 10.73 32.72 -4.67
C VAL A 290 11.86 33.75 -4.53
N ILE A 291 11.56 34.90 -3.96
CA ILE A 291 12.51 36.00 -3.78
C ILE A 291 13.18 35.87 -2.40
N PRO A 292 14.53 35.78 -2.34
CA PRO A 292 15.26 35.67 -1.07
C PRO A 292 14.90 36.80 -0.10
N GLY A 293 14.56 36.45 1.14
CA GLY A 293 14.20 37.40 2.20
C GLY A 293 12.85 38.12 2.03
N LYS A 294 12.09 37.86 0.96
CA LYS A 294 10.77 38.49 0.71
C LYS A 294 9.63 37.49 0.54
N GLY A 295 9.87 36.28 0.03
CA GLY A 295 8.85 35.26 -0.15
C GLY A 295 8.47 35.00 -1.61
N VAL A 296 7.33 34.36 -1.84
CA VAL A 296 6.82 34.05 -3.19
C VAL A 296 6.02 35.19 -3.76
N ARG A 297 6.23 35.45 -5.06
CA ARG A 297 5.35 36.30 -5.86
C ARG A 297 4.40 35.42 -6.66
N PHE A 298 3.11 35.51 -6.37
CA PHE A 298 2.09 34.80 -7.12
C PHE A 298 1.80 35.53 -8.44
N MET A 299 2.25 34.95 -9.55
CA MET A 299 1.99 35.43 -10.90
C MET A 299 1.20 34.38 -11.67
N LYS A 300 -0.07 34.68 -11.97
CA LYS A 300 -0.95 33.71 -12.64
C LYS A 300 -0.40 33.22 -13.98
N ALA A 301 0.28 34.09 -14.74
CA ALA A 301 0.89 33.74 -16.02
C ALA A 301 2.10 32.81 -15.91
N SER A 302 2.74 32.76 -14.75
CA SER A 302 3.92 31.92 -14.49
C SER A 302 3.56 30.56 -13.90
N PHE A 303 2.32 30.39 -13.43
CA PHE A 303 1.87 29.15 -12.83
C PHE A 303 1.72 28.06 -13.88
N GLN A 304 2.51 27.00 -13.75
CA GLN A 304 2.46 25.86 -14.64
C GLN A 304 1.47 24.82 -14.10
N SER A 305 0.28 24.78 -14.68
CA SER A 305 -0.78 23.84 -14.30
C SER A 305 -0.46 22.39 -14.64
N ASP A 306 0.49 22.12 -15.51
CA ASP A 306 0.76 20.76 -16.01
C ASP A 306 1.93 20.09 -15.30
N VAL A 307 2.51 20.80 -14.32
CA VAL A 307 3.58 20.28 -13.48
C VAL A 307 3.06 19.16 -12.60
N LEU A 308 3.84 18.08 -12.60
CA LEU A 308 3.65 16.93 -11.73
C LEU A 308 4.33 17.22 -10.40
N MET A 309 3.56 17.18 -9.32
CA MET A 309 4.04 17.55 -8.01
C MET A 309 4.81 16.37 -7.36
N PRO A 310 5.83 16.56 -6.52
CA PRO A 310 6.57 15.49 -5.87
C PRO A 310 5.79 14.83 -4.73
N ARG A 311 5.90 13.50 -4.59
CA ARG A 311 5.40 12.79 -3.39
C ARG A 311 6.34 13.02 -2.21
N THR A 312 5.77 13.37 -1.07
CA THR A 312 6.52 13.63 0.16
C THR A 312 5.95 12.83 1.32
N LEU A 313 6.82 12.37 2.22
CA LEU A 313 6.42 11.92 3.55
C LEU A 313 5.93 13.12 4.35
N HIS A 314 5.04 12.92 5.31
CA HIS A 314 4.52 14.01 6.15
C HIS A 314 5.12 13.85 7.55
N ASP A 315 5.73 14.91 8.10
CA ASP A 315 6.54 14.80 9.32
C ASP A 315 5.72 14.27 10.50
N SER A 316 4.48 14.73 10.67
CA SER A 316 3.61 14.22 11.74
C SER A 316 3.26 12.73 11.59
N VAL A 317 3.27 12.19 10.36
CA VAL A 317 3.03 10.75 10.13
C VAL A 317 4.31 9.97 10.41
N GLU A 318 5.49 10.50 10.07
CA GLU A 318 6.77 9.89 10.44
C GLU A 318 6.99 9.89 11.95
N GLU A 319 6.67 11.00 12.64
CA GLU A 319 6.74 11.09 14.10
C GLU A 319 5.86 10.02 14.76
N ASP A 320 4.60 9.89 14.33
CA ASP A 320 3.70 8.86 14.86
C ASP A 320 4.23 7.44 14.56
N LEU A 321 4.72 7.18 13.33
CA LEU A 321 5.22 5.86 12.92
C LEU A 321 6.51 5.42 13.64
N GLN A 322 7.31 6.36 14.14
CA GLN A 322 8.54 6.04 14.88
C GLN A 322 8.26 5.30 16.20
N TRP A 323 7.07 5.49 16.77
CA TRP A 323 6.70 4.94 18.07
C TRP A 323 5.82 3.69 17.98
N GLU A 324 5.65 3.13 16.79
CA GLU A 324 4.62 2.12 16.52
C GLU A 324 5.17 0.78 16.04
N ASP A 325 4.52 -0.31 16.48
CA ASP A 325 4.72 -1.62 15.86
C ASP A 325 3.94 -1.70 14.55
N ILE A 326 4.64 -1.53 13.43
CA ILE A 326 4.07 -1.62 12.08
C ILE A 326 3.34 -2.98 11.89
N SER A 327 3.78 -4.06 12.55
CA SER A 327 3.07 -5.34 12.45
C SER A 327 1.68 -5.27 13.08
N ARG A 328 1.54 -4.56 14.20
CA ARG A 328 0.25 -4.35 14.88
C ARG A 328 -0.67 -3.48 14.01
N LEU A 329 -0.13 -2.40 13.46
CA LEU A 329 -0.82 -1.52 12.52
C LEU A 329 -1.41 -2.30 11.33
N LEU A 330 -0.61 -3.18 10.73
CA LEU A 330 -0.98 -3.93 9.54
C LEU A 330 -1.92 -5.11 9.82
N LEU A 331 -1.82 -5.74 11.01
CA LEU A 331 -2.78 -6.75 11.45
C LEU A 331 -4.14 -6.11 11.81
N GLY A 332 -4.13 -4.88 12.30
CA GLY A 332 -5.32 -4.15 12.73
C GLY A 332 -6.05 -4.83 13.89
N ASN A 333 -7.29 -4.42 14.12
CA ASN A 333 -8.17 -5.06 15.10
C ASN A 333 -8.75 -6.34 14.49
N ASP A 334 -7.95 -7.41 14.46
CA ASP A 334 -8.45 -8.73 14.11
C ASP A 334 -9.54 -9.13 15.11
N CYS A 335 -10.78 -9.12 14.64
CA CYS A 335 -11.95 -9.30 15.48
C CYS A 335 -12.05 -10.77 15.94
N GLN A 336 -12.25 -10.98 17.24
CA GLN A 336 -12.45 -12.32 17.85
C GLN A 336 -13.84 -12.91 17.57
N CYS A 337 -14.64 -12.25 16.71
CA CYS A 337 -16.01 -12.59 16.31
C CYS A 337 -16.22 -14.04 15.80
N LEU A 338 -15.16 -14.82 15.56
CA LEU A 338 -15.21 -16.13 14.92
C LEU A 338 -14.43 -17.21 15.66
N THR A 339 -14.03 -16.97 16.92
CA THR A 339 -13.38 -18.00 17.76
C THR A 339 -14.37 -18.78 18.61
N SER A 340 -15.68 -18.62 18.41
CA SER A 340 -16.72 -19.38 19.10
C SER A 340 -17.50 -20.22 18.09
N ASP A 341 -16.89 -21.30 17.62
CA ASP A 341 -17.55 -22.50 17.09
C ASP A 341 -16.44 -23.53 16.82
N ASP A 342 -15.97 -24.16 17.90
CA ASP A 342 -15.35 -25.50 17.97
C ASP A 342 -14.65 -25.67 19.34
N THR A 343 -15.46 -25.79 20.39
CA THR A 343 -15.19 -26.67 21.56
C THR A 343 -16.51 -27.07 22.19
#